data_AF-A0A7V9ASC3-F1
#
_entry.id   AF-A0A7V9ASC3-F1
#
_cell.length_a   1.000
_cell.length_b   1.000
_cell.length_c   1.000
_cell.angle_alpha   90.00
_cell.angle_beta   90.00
_cell.angle_gamma   90.00
#
_symmetry.space_group_name_H-M   'P 1'
#
loop_
_entity.id
_entity.type
_entity.pdbx_description
1 polymer ?
#
loop_
_entity_poly.entity_id
_entity_poly.type
_entity_poly.pdbx_seq_one_letter_code
_entity_poly.pdbx_strand_id
1 'polypeptide(L)'
;MLTLVGAGLVLISAATARAINANKFSLHSIYRNRLIRAYLGASNERRNPNAFTGFDPEDNVEMHRLTPYLPSDGSPAKLLHIVNIALNLVKNEKLAWQERRAESFTVSPLHVGNWQLGYRRSTDYGKTRQGRAITLGTAVTISGAAASPNMGYHSSPAVTFLMALFNIRLGWWLGNPGKAGSDTFDRSSPKYAIGPMIQEAFGFTNDVNPYIYLSDGGHFENLGLYEMVLRHCRFIVLIDAGRDPDCAFEDLGNAIRKVRIDLGVQINLQKVRIYSNTRRKPDEIPKYCAIGSIGYGRLDKSEPDGMLIYIKPALCEDEPTDVYNYAQVNPGFPHESTNDQWFSESQFESYRMLGSHIIEQLCGEDWHQQAGTWTGSKLDLFHRQVQKYLALGAKPMSSGDGKAVSESLPVSGPGVR
;
A
#
# COMPACT_ATOMS: atom_id res chain seq x y z
N MET A 1 -18.22 -10.79 -52.68
CA MET A 1 -19.11 -10.26 -51.61
C MET A 1 -18.56 -10.59 -50.21
N LEU A 2 -18.29 -11.86 -49.87
CA LEU A 2 -17.69 -12.23 -48.58
C LEU A 2 -16.35 -11.55 -48.28
N THR A 3 -15.47 -11.41 -49.28
CA THR A 3 -14.16 -10.74 -49.14
C THR A 3 -14.28 -9.24 -48.87
N LEU A 4 -15.26 -8.56 -49.48
CA LEU A 4 -15.54 -7.15 -49.26
C LEU A 4 -16.20 -6.91 -47.89
N VAL A 5 -17.09 -7.81 -47.46
CA VAL A 5 -17.67 -7.79 -46.12
C VAL A 5 -16.58 -8.06 -45.06
N GLY A 6 -15.69 -9.01 -45.31
CA GLY A 6 -14.53 -9.29 -44.45
C GLY A 6 -13.58 -8.09 -44.34
N ALA A 7 -13.21 -7.46 -45.45
CA ALA A 7 -12.38 -6.27 -45.45
C ALA A 7 -13.06 -5.07 -44.73
N GLY A 8 -14.38 -4.90 -44.94
CA GLY A 8 -15.18 -3.89 -44.25
C GLY A 8 -15.21 -4.11 -42.73
N LEU A 9 -15.40 -5.35 -42.28
CA LEU A 9 -15.37 -5.70 -40.86
C LEU A 9 -13.99 -5.51 -40.23
N VAL A 10 -12.91 -5.81 -40.95
CA VAL A 10 -11.53 -5.55 -40.50
C VAL A 10 -11.27 -4.05 -40.38
N LEU A 11 -11.71 -3.24 -41.34
CA LEU A 11 -11.57 -1.78 -41.30
C LEU A 11 -12.38 -1.16 -40.16
N ILE A 12 -13.63 -1.60 -39.96
CA ILE A 12 -14.47 -1.16 -38.83
C ILE A 12 -13.84 -1.58 -37.50
N SER A 13 -13.30 -2.80 -37.40
CA SER A 13 -12.63 -3.28 -36.20
C SER A 13 -11.35 -2.50 -35.91
N ALA A 14 -10.54 -2.18 -36.93
CA ALA A 14 -9.33 -1.37 -36.80
C ALA A 14 -9.64 0.09 -36.42
N ALA A 15 -10.68 0.68 -37.03
CA ALA A 15 -11.16 2.02 -36.68
C ALA A 15 -11.70 2.08 -35.24
N THR A 16 -12.51 1.09 -34.86
CA THR A 16 -13.05 0.94 -33.50
C THR A 16 -11.93 0.71 -32.48
N ALA A 17 -10.94 -0.14 -32.78
CA ALA A 17 -9.77 -0.37 -31.91
C ALA A 17 -8.84 0.84 -31.76
N ARG A 18 -8.88 1.79 -32.69
CA ARG A 18 -8.18 3.08 -32.59
C ARG A 18 -8.98 4.12 -31.78
N ALA A 19 -10.31 4.01 -31.80
CA ALA A 19 -11.23 4.86 -31.06
C ALA A 19 -11.42 4.43 -29.59
N ILE A 20 -11.46 3.11 -29.34
CA ILE A 20 -11.63 2.51 -28.01
C ILE A 20 -10.27 2.48 -27.31
N ASN A 21 -10.12 3.33 -26.30
CA ASN A 21 -8.97 3.28 -25.40
C ASN A 21 -9.14 2.10 -24.44
N ALA A 22 -8.18 1.16 -24.47
CA ALA A 22 -8.16 -0.05 -23.63
C ALA A 22 -8.32 0.26 -22.13
N ASN A 23 -7.87 1.43 -21.70
CA ASN A 23 -7.94 1.87 -20.31
C ASN A 23 -9.23 2.65 -19.97
N LYS A 24 -10.02 3.10 -20.96
CA LYS A 24 -11.16 4.01 -20.71
C LYS A 24 -12.47 3.29 -20.44
N PHE A 25 -12.67 2.12 -21.02
CA PHE A 25 -13.91 1.34 -20.91
C PHE A 25 -13.76 0.16 -19.95
N SER A 26 -13.28 0.36 -18.73
CA SER A 26 -13.17 -0.70 -17.71
C SER A 26 -13.72 -0.26 -16.35
N LEU A 27 -13.97 -1.23 -15.46
CA LEU A 27 -14.36 -0.98 -14.06
C LEU A 27 -13.39 -0.04 -13.34
N HIS A 28 -12.12 -0.02 -13.76
CA HIS A 28 -11.11 0.89 -13.24
C HIS A 28 -11.51 2.38 -13.34
N SER A 29 -12.16 2.81 -14.42
CA SER A 29 -12.59 4.21 -14.55
C SER A 29 -13.64 4.61 -13.50
N ILE A 30 -14.55 3.70 -13.15
CA ILE A 30 -15.58 3.93 -12.12
C ILE A 30 -14.92 3.96 -10.73
N TYR A 31 -14.09 2.96 -10.44
CA TYR A 31 -13.35 2.86 -9.19
C TYR A 31 -12.47 4.09 -8.95
N ARG A 32 -11.70 4.51 -9.98
CA ARG A 32 -10.89 5.72 -9.96
C ARG A 32 -11.68 6.97 -9.60
N ASN A 33 -12.80 7.18 -10.29
CA ASN A 33 -13.61 8.38 -10.07
C ASN A 33 -14.19 8.41 -8.65
N ARG A 34 -14.56 7.25 -8.08
CA ARG A 34 -15.00 7.15 -6.68
C ARG A 34 -13.88 7.50 -5.70
N LEU A 35 -12.68 6.93 -5.87
CA LEU A 35 -11.52 7.26 -5.03
C LEU A 35 -11.16 8.74 -5.09
N ILE A 36 -11.09 9.30 -6.29
CA ILE A 36 -10.81 10.74 -6.49
C ILE A 36 -11.84 11.58 -5.76
N ARG A 37 -13.14 11.28 -5.93
CA ARG A 37 -14.20 12.04 -5.28
C ARG A 37 -14.14 11.94 -3.75
N ALA A 38 -13.93 10.73 -3.22
CA ALA A 38 -13.95 10.47 -1.78
C ALA A 38 -12.78 11.15 -1.05
N TYR A 39 -11.58 11.14 -1.63
CA TYR A 39 -10.37 11.66 -0.96
C TYR A 39 -9.93 13.01 -1.52
N LEU A 40 -9.66 13.10 -2.82
CA LEU A 40 -9.12 14.33 -3.42
C LEU A 40 -10.20 15.41 -3.56
N GLY A 41 -11.41 15.04 -3.94
CA GLY A 41 -12.54 15.94 -4.03
C GLY A 41 -13.00 16.45 -2.66
N ALA A 42 -13.02 15.58 -1.64
CA ALA A 42 -13.31 16.01 -0.26
C ALA A 42 -12.27 17.00 0.30
N SER A 43 -11.03 16.96 -0.21
CA SER A 43 -9.94 17.86 0.18
C SER A 43 -9.85 19.12 -0.71
N ASN A 44 -10.70 19.27 -1.72
CA ASN A 44 -10.68 20.39 -2.66
C ASN A 44 -11.64 21.49 -2.21
N GLU A 45 -11.13 22.53 -1.55
CA GLU A 45 -11.93 23.65 -1.05
C GLU A 45 -12.58 24.50 -2.16
N ARG A 46 -12.03 24.46 -3.40
CA ARG A 46 -12.49 25.27 -4.54
C ARG A 46 -13.27 24.45 -5.57
N ARG A 47 -13.82 23.33 -5.12
CA ARG A 47 -14.48 22.35 -5.96
C ARG A 47 -15.75 22.90 -6.61
N ASN A 48 -15.88 22.68 -7.92
CA ASN A 48 -17.06 23.01 -8.72
C ASN A 48 -17.56 21.75 -9.45
N PRO A 49 -18.23 20.83 -8.74
CA PRO A 49 -18.61 19.55 -9.30
C PRO A 49 -19.79 19.67 -10.25
N ASN A 50 -19.80 18.83 -11.28
CA ASN A 50 -20.97 18.66 -12.12
C ASN A 50 -22.17 18.19 -11.28
N ALA A 51 -23.31 18.89 -11.39
CA ALA A 51 -24.48 18.65 -10.53
C ALA A 51 -25.07 17.24 -10.63
N PHE A 52 -24.96 16.58 -11.79
CA PHE A 52 -25.51 15.24 -12.00
C PHE A 52 -24.57 14.13 -11.52
N THR A 53 -23.29 14.23 -11.87
CA THR A 53 -22.31 13.18 -11.57
C THR A 53 -21.59 13.37 -10.23
N GLY A 54 -21.61 14.60 -9.73
CA GLY A 54 -20.86 15.01 -8.54
C GLY A 54 -19.34 14.97 -8.74
N PHE A 55 -18.82 14.93 -9.97
CA PHE A 55 -17.38 14.95 -10.27
C PHE A 55 -16.89 16.33 -10.70
N ASP A 56 -15.69 16.68 -10.26
CA ASP A 56 -14.94 17.85 -10.74
C ASP A 56 -13.65 17.36 -11.43
N PRO A 57 -13.40 17.74 -12.70
CA PRO A 57 -12.16 17.40 -13.43
C PRO A 57 -10.86 17.86 -12.74
N GLU A 58 -10.92 18.88 -11.89
CA GLU A 58 -9.79 19.42 -11.15
C GLU A 58 -9.53 18.70 -9.82
N ASP A 59 -10.43 17.80 -9.38
CA ASP A 59 -10.17 16.94 -8.20
C ASP A 59 -8.94 16.05 -8.42
N ASN A 60 -8.60 15.72 -9.67
CA ASN A 60 -7.51 14.82 -9.98
C ASN A 60 -6.22 15.56 -10.37
N VAL A 61 -5.36 15.78 -9.39
CA VAL A 61 -4.12 16.54 -9.55
C VAL A 61 -3.05 15.73 -10.31
N GLU A 62 -2.31 16.39 -11.21
CA GLU A 62 -1.14 15.80 -11.87
C GLU A 62 -0.04 15.52 -10.85
N MET A 63 0.57 14.33 -10.90
CA MET A 63 1.51 13.87 -9.86
C MET A 63 2.69 14.85 -9.67
N HIS A 64 3.19 15.42 -10.77
CA HIS A 64 4.32 16.36 -10.74
C HIS A 64 4.03 17.65 -9.94
N ARG A 65 2.77 18.06 -9.82
CA ARG A 65 2.37 19.24 -9.03
C ARG A 65 2.50 19.04 -7.52
N LEU A 66 2.68 17.80 -7.07
CA LEU A 66 2.85 17.44 -5.66
C LEU A 66 4.33 17.42 -5.26
N THR A 67 5.18 18.19 -5.96
CA THR A 67 6.62 18.27 -5.69
C THR A 67 6.85 18.62 -4.20
N PRO A 68 7.71 17.87 -3.49
CA PRO A 68 7.95 18.10 -2.08
C PRO A 68 8.52 19.51 -1.86
N TYR A 69 8.17 20.09 -0.72
CA TYR A 69 8.59 21.44 -0.36
C TYR A 69 8.72 21.52 1.16
N LEU A 70 9.87 22.04 1.61
CA LEU A 70 10.15 22.35 3.01
C LEU A 70 10.10 23.87 3.16
N PRO A 71 9.02 24.42 3.75
CA PRO A 71 8.90 25.85 3.97
C PRO A 71 9.92 26.35 4.99
N SER A 72 10.49 27.54 4.75
CA SER A 72 11.38 28.20 5.72
C SER A 72 10.64 28.93 6.84
N ASP A 73 9.34 29.15 6.68
CA ASP A 73 8.46 29.88 7.60
C ASP A 73 7.81 28.99 8.69
N GLY A 74 8.19 27.70 8.73
CA GLY A 74 7.64 26.73 9.67
C GLY A 74 6.25 26.20 9.30
N SER A 75 5.70 26.56 8.13
CA SER A 75 4.47 25.94 7.64
C SER A 75 4.68 24.44 7.33
N PRO A 76 3.60 23.63 7.28
CA PRO A 76 3.72 22.18 7.08
C PRO A 76 4.46 21.82 5.79
N ALA A 77 5.42 20.91 5.92
CA ALA A 77 6.16 20.36 4.79
C ALA A 77 5.22 19.59 3.84
N LYS A 78 5.41 19.76 2.54
CA LYS A 78 4.85 18.83 1.54
C LYS A 78 5.78 17.63 1.44
N LEU A 79 5.34 16.49 1.96
CA LEU A 79 6.09 15.24 1.90
C LEU A 79 6.16 14.69 0.47
N LEU A 80 7.26 14.00 0.15
CA LEU A 80 7.40 13.31 -1.13
C LEU A 80 6.47 12.09 -1.14
N HIS A 81 5.40 12.17 -1.92
CA HIS A 81 4.49 11.04 -2.09
C HIS A 81 5.08 10.01 -3.06
N ILE A 82 5.03 8.73 -2.70
CA ILE A 82 5.49 7.62 -3.55
C ILE A 82 4.38 6.57 -3.56
N VAL A 83 3.82 6.29 -4.73
CA VAL A 83 2.79 5.28 -4.93
C VAL A 83 3.44 4.02 -5.48
N ASN A 84 3.30 2.91 -4.76
CA ASN A 84 3.79 1.59 -5.18
C ASN A 84 2.79 0.87 -6.09
N ILE A 85 3.27 0.27 -7.15
CA ILE A 85 2.50 -0.42 -8.19
C ILE A 85 3.28 -1.67 -8.58
N ALA A 86 2.60 -2.73 -9.01
CA ALA A 86 3.28 -3.91 -9.57
C ALA A 86 3.42 -3.79 -11.08
N LEU A 87 4.64 -3.96 -11.59
CA LEU A 87 4.95 -4.20 -12.99
C LEU A 87 4.86 -5.70 -13.28
N ASN A 88 3.95 -6.11 -14.16
CA ASN A 88 3.75 -7.53 -14.47
C ASN A 88 4.71 -8.02 -15.56
N LEU A 89 5.63 -8.91 -15.16
CA LEU A 89 6.66 -9.51 -16.00
C LEU A 89 6.37 -11.02 -16.14
N VAL A 90 5.50 -11.39 -17.08
CA VAL A 90 5.04 -12.79 -17.23
C VAL A 90 6.10 -13.65 -17.93
N LYS A 91 7.01 -13.06 -18.71
CA LYS A 91 8.10 -13.78 -19.38
C LYS A 91 9.44 -13.12 -19.08
N ASN A 92 10.26 -13.75 -18.25
CA ASN A 92 11.62 -13.31 -17.97
C ASN A 92 12.60 -14.50 -17.91
N GLU A 93 13.84 -14.30 -18.36
CA GLU A 93 14.86 -15.38 -18.46
C GLU A 93 15.51 -15.72 -17.12
N LYS A 94 15.32 -14.89 -16.08
CA LYS A 94 15.89 -15.14 -14.74
C LYS A 94 15.06 -16.15 -13.96
N LEU A 95 15.66 -17.33 -13.71
CA LEU A 95 15.08 -18.44 -12.93
C LEU A 95 14.53 -18.00 -11.56
N ALA A 96 15.18 -17.04 -10.88
CA ALA A 96 14.75 -16.52 -9.58
C ALA A 96 13.36 -15.83 -9.59
N TRP A 97 12.82 -15.51 -10.77
CA TRP A 97 11.59 -14.72 -10.93
C TRP A 97 10.43 -15.49 -11.56
N GLN A 98 10.61 -16.79 -11.82
CA GLN A 98 9.57 -17.66 -12.40
C GLN A 98 8.34 -17.80 -11.49
N GLU A 99 8.53 -17.74 -10.16
CA GLU A 99 7.44 -17.78 -9.18
C GLU A 99 6.80 -16.40 -8.94
N ARG A 100 7.54 -15.30 -9.14
CA ARG A 100 7.12 -13.96 -8.69
C ARG A 100 6.30 -13.20 -9.72
N ARG A 101 6.61 -13.34 -11.02
CA ARG A 101 5.91 -12.73 -12.18
C ARG A 101 5.65 -11.20 -12.11
N ALA A 102 6.20 -10.49 -11.12
CA ALA A 102 6.01 -9.05 -10.93
C ALA A 102 7.22 -8.37 -10.26
N GLU A 103 7.36 -7.07 -10.47
CA GLU A 103 8.37 -6.18 -9.86
C GLU A 103 7.74 -4.92 -9.29
N SER A 104 8.43 -4.24 -8.36
CA SER A 104 7.99 -2.91 -7.93
C SER A 104 8.12 -1.91 -9.08
N PHE A 105 7.14 -1.02 -9.15
CA PHE A 105 7.07 0.15 -10.00
C PHE A 105 6.55 1.31 -9.16
N THR A 106 7.16 2.49 -9.28
CA THR A 106 6.76 3.64 -8.47
C THR A 106 6.34 4.82 -9.30
N VAL A 107 5.36 5.56 -8.78
CA VAL A 107 4.95 6.87 -9.29
C VAL A 107 5.19 7.88 -8.17
N SER A 108 5.99 8.90 -8.45
CA SER A 108 6.26 10.00 -7.52
C SER A 108 6.17 11.36 -8.23
N PRO A 109 6.12 12.48 -7.50
CA PRO A 109 6.19 13.82 -8.07
C PRO A 109 7.43 14.07 -8.91
N LEU A 110 8.53 13.37 -8.66
CA LEU A 110 9.78 13.58 -9.40
C LEU A 110 9.88 12.64 -10.61
N HIS A 111 9.67 11.35 -10.36
CA HIS A 111 9.94 10.29 -11.33
C HIS A 111 8.93 9.15 -11.29
N VAL A 112 8.80 8.47 -12.42
CA VAL A 112 7.93 7.32 -12.64
C VAL A 112 8.72 6.22 -13.33
N GLY A 113 8.67 5.01 -12.80
CA GLY A 113 9.44 3.88 -13.34
C GLY A 113 9.81 2.84 -12.30
N ASN A 114 10.78 2.01 -12.65
CA ASN A 114 11.44 1.10 -11.70
C ASN A 114 12.95 1.06 -11.92
N TRP A 115 13.68 0.51 -10.96
CA TRP A 115 15.14 0.51 -10.99
C TRP A 115 15.74 -0.28 -12.17
N GLN A 116 15.02 -1.27 -12.71
CA GLN A 116 15.50 -2.10 -13.82
C GLN A 116 15.28 -1.47 -15.20
N LEU A 117 14.05 -1.01 -15.48
CA LEU A 117 13.71 -0.35 -16.74
C LEU A 117 14.28 1.06 -16.80
N GLY A 118 14.40 1.71 -15.64
CA GLY A 118 14.76 3.10 -15.49
C GLY A 118 13.54 3.98 -15.17
N TYR A 119 13.85 5.25 -14.93
CA TYR A 119 12.90 6.26 -14.49
C TYR A 119 12.74 7.38 -15.53
N ARG A 120 11.50 7.89 -15.66
CA ARG A 120 11.16 9.07 -16.47
C ARG A 120 10.60 10.17 -15.57
N ARG A 121 10.76 11.44 -15.97
CA ARG A 121 10.15 12.55 -15.23
C ARG A 121 8.63 12.42 -15.23
N SER A 122 8.03 12.64 -14.07
CA SER A 122 6.57 12.59 -13.87
C SER A 122 5.82 13.58 -14.77
N THR A 123 6.44 14.72 -15.12
CA THR A 123 5.91 15.73 -16.04
C THR A 123 5.72 15.22 -17.46
N ASP A 124 6.48 14.19 -17.85
CA ASP A 124 6.56 13.70 -19.23
C ASP A 124 5.89 12.35 -19.42
N TYR A 125 5.67 11.61 -18.34
CA TYR A 125 5.23 10.22 -18.40
C TYR A 125 3.70 10.09 -18.44
N GLY A 126 3.21 9.17 -19.27
CA GLY A 126 1.80 8.78 -19.28
C GLY A 126 0.82 9.91 -19.63
N LYS A 127 1.19 10.81 -20.55
CA LYS A 127 0.34 11.92 -21.00
C LYS A 127 -0.90 11.40 -21.73
N THR A 128 -2.03 11.99 -21.35
CA THR A 128 -3.32 11.80 -22.03
C THR A 128 -3.32 12.49 -23.39
N ARG A 129 -4.35 12.24 -24.22
CA ARG A 129 -4.55 13.00 -25.49
C ARG A 129 -4.68 14.51 -25.30
N GLN A 130 -5.01 14.96 -24.08
CA GLN A 130 -5.11 16.37 -23.71
C GLN A 130 -3.78 16.95 -23.19
N GLY A 131 -2.70 16.18 -23.20
CA GLY A 131 -1.38 16.61 -22.72
C GLY A 131 -1.17 16.52 -21.21
N ARG A 132 -2.20 16.21 -20.42
CA ARG A 132 -2.09 16.02 -18.97
C ARG A 132 -1.27 14.77 -18.65
N ALA A 133 -0.23 14.92 -17.83
CA ALA A 133 0.64 13.83 -17.38
C ALA A 133 -0.09 12.90 -16.40
N ILE A 134 0.61 11.84 -15.95
CA ILE A 134 0.05 10.92 -14.95
C ILE A 134 -0.40 11.67 -13.68
N THR A 135 -1.57 11.30 -13.17
CA THR A 135 -2.24 11.95 -12.04
C THR A 135 -2.15 11.09 -10.79
N LEU A 136 -2.22 11.73 -9.62
CA LEU A 136 -2.25 11.03 -8.32
C LEU A 136 -3.41 10.03 -8.27
N GLY A 137 -4.62 10.45 -8.63
CA GLY A 137 -5.79 9.57 -8.61
C GLY A 137 -5.63 8.37 -9.53
N THR A 138 -4.97 8.52 -10.69
CA THR A 138 -4.67 7.38 -11.56
C THR A 138 -3.66 6.45 -10.92
N ALA A 139 -2.56 6.96 -10.36
CA ALA A 139 -1.55 6.13 -9.70
C ALA A 139 -2.14 5.34 -8.52
N VAL A 140 -2.90 6.00 -7.64
CA VAL A 140 -3.55 5.37 -6.48
C VAL A 140 -4.55 4.28 -6.93
N THR A 141 -5.31 4.54 -7.99
CA THR A 141 -6.26 3.52 -8.49
C THR A 141 -5.54 2.29 -9.00
N ILE A 142 -4.43 2.45 -9.74
CA ILE A 142 -3.64 1.31 -10.24
C ILE A 142 -3.00 0.56 -9.06
N SER A 143 -2.57 1.29 -8.02
CA SER A 143 -1.96 0.72 -6.83
C SER A 143 -2.93 -0.14 -6.00
N GLY A 144 -4.21 0.24 -5.89
CA GLY A 144 -5.25 -0.50 -5.15
C GLY A 144 -6.19 -1.35 -6.03
N ALA A 145 -5.78 -1.65 -7.26
CA ALA A 145 -6.56 -2.36 -8.28
C ALA A 145 -6.63 -3.89 -8.05
N ALA A 146 -7.19 -4.33 -6.92
CA ALA A 146 -7.14 -5.72 -6.43
C ALA A 146 -7.74 -6.83 -7.35
N ALA A 147 -8.39 -6.49 -8.46
CA ALA A 147 -8.98 -7.41 -9.44
C ALA A 147 -8.35 -7.19 -10.83
N SER A 148 -7.20 -7.79 -11.07
CA SER A 148 -6.53 -7.80 -12.39
C SER A 148 -6.58 -9.21 -12.99
N PRO A 149 -6.77 -9.40 -14.31
CA PRO A 149 -6.65 -10.73 -14.93
C PRO A 149 -5.28 -11.40 -14.73
N ASN A 150 -4.23 -10.64 -14.40
CA ASN A 150 -2.88 -11.14 -14.11
C ASN A 150 -2.52 -10.97 -12.61
N MET A 151 -3.30 -11.55 -11.69
CA MET A 151 -3.04 -11.51 -10.23
C MET A 151 -1.86 -12.38 -9.76
N GLY A 152 -0.76 -12.45 -10.51
CA GLY A 152 0.42 -13.25 -10.12
C GLY A 152 0.06 -14.64 -9.59
N TYR A 153 0.38 -14.91 -8.31
CA TYR A 153 0.20 -16.16 -7.56
C TYR A 153 -1.17 -16.87 -7.72
N HIS A 154 -2.25 -16.15 -8.03
CA HIS A 154 -3.61 -16.71 -8.15
C HIS A 154 -4.14 -16.85 -9.58
N SER A 155 -3.32 -16.63 -10.62
CA SER A 155 -3.79 -16.65 -12.00
C SER A 155 -3.75 -18.05 -12.65
N SER A 156 -4.92 -18.61 -12.96
CA SER A 156 -5.03 -19.70 -13.94
C SER A 156 -5.27 -19.11 -15.35
N PRO A 157 -4.69 -19.67 -16.42
CA PRO A 157 -4.88 -19.13 -17.78
C PRO A 157 -6.35 -18.98 -18.20
N ALA A 158 -7.23 -19.86 -17.69
CA ALA A 158 -8.67 -19.78 -17.93
C ALA A 158 -9.34 -18.62 -17.18
N VAL A 159 -8.95 -18.36 -15.92
CA VAL A 159 -9.45 -17.21 -15.15
C VAL A 159 -8.92 -15.91 -15.72
N THR A 160 -7.64 -15.85 -16.11
CA THR A 160 -7.04 -14.71 -16.83
C THR A 160 -7.78 -14.43 -18.14
N PHE A 161 -8.07 -15.47 -18.92
CA PHE A 161 -8.86 -15.34 -20.15
C PHE A 161 -10.29 -14.86 -19.89
N LEU A 162 -10.99 -15.41 -18.90
CA LEU A 162 -12.37 -15.01 -18.56
C LEU A 162 -12.42 -13.58 -18.02
N MET A 163 -11.51 -13.18 -17.13
CA MET A 163 -11.43 -11.80 -16.63
C MET A 163 -11.05 -10.82 -17.75
N ALA A 164 -10.14 -11.21 -18.65
CA ALA A 164 -9.79 -10.42 -19.83
C ALA A 164 -10.97 -10.30 -20.82
N LEU A 165 -11.75 -11.38 -21.02
CA LEU A 165 -12.90 -11.45 -21.91
C LEU A 165 -14.11 -10.66 -21.38
N PHE A 166 -14.41 -10.77 -20.07
CA PHE A 166 -15.48 -10.02 -19.40
C PHE A 166 -15.07 -8.61 -18.96
N ASN A 167 -13.84 -8.18 -19.30
CA ASN A 167 -13.35 -6.85 -19.01
C ASN A 167 -13.38 -6.50 -17.50
N ILE A 168 -13.23 -7.52 -16.65
CA ILE A 168 -12.99 -7.41 -15.21
C ILE A 168 -11.50 -7.06 -15.05
N ARG A 169 -11.13 -5.86 -15.50
CA ARG A 169 -9.75 -5.38 -15.56
C ARG A 169 -9.58 -4.19 -14.62
N LEU A 170 -8.72 -4.35 -13.61
CA LEU A 170 -8.19 -3.23 -12.85
C LEU A 170 -6.71 -2.94 -13.16
N GLY A 171 -6.02 -3.76 -13.96
CA GLY A 171 -4.67 -3.41 -14.45
C GLY A 171 -4.70 -2.32 -15.54
N TRP A 172 -3.57 -1.64 -15.74
CA TRP A 172 -3.48 -0.43 -16.56
C TRP A 172 -2.25 -0.48 -17.48
N TRP A 173 -2.49 -0.29 -18.78
CA TRP A 173 -1.43 -0.27 -19.77
C TRP A 173 -0.81 1.13 -19.90
N LEU A 174 0.51 1.24 -19.74
CA LEU A 174 1.27 2.49 -19.91
C LEU A 174 2.47 2.29 -20.83
N GLY A 175 2.99 3.40 -21.36
CA GLY A 175 4.24 3.37 -22.11
C GLY A 175 5.40 2.83 -21.26
N ASN A 176 6.25 1.98 -21.83
CA ASN A 176 7.40 1.45 -21.10
C ASN A 176 8.40 2.60 -20.80
N PRO A 177 8.80 2.84 -19.54
CA PRO A 177 9.77 3.90 -19.22
C PRO A 177 11.19 3.58 -19.70
N GLY A 178 11.51 2.30 -19.94
CA GLY A 178 12.83 1.87 -20.39
C GLY A 178 13.10 2.10 -21.86
N LYS A 179 14.20 1.51 -22.35
CA LYS A 179 14.68 1.69 -23.73
C LYS A 179 13.62 1.28 -24.77
N ALA A 180 12.92 0.17 -24.53
CA ALA A 180 11.90 -0.36 -25.44
C ALA A 180 10.72 0.60 -25.67
N GLY A 181 10.43 1.51 -24.73
CA GLY A 181 9.37 2.50 -24.84
C GLY A 181 9.86 3.93 -25.08
N SER A 182 11.06 4.13 -25.63
CA SER A 182 11.61 5.48 -25.85
C SER A 182 10.69 6.40 -26.67
N ASP A 183 9.85 5.84 -27.54
CA ASP A 183 8.88 6.57 -28.38
C ASP A 183 7.42 6.52 -27.86
N THR A 184 7.21 5.88 -26.70
CA THR A 184 5.88 5.55 -26.17
C THR A 184 5.71 5.82 -24.68
N PHE A 185 6.78 6.04 -23.90
CA PHE A 185 6.74 6.29 -22.45
C PHE A 185 5.83 7.46 -22.06
N ASP A 186 5.71 8.45 -22.96
CA ASP A 186 4.89 9.62 -22.79
C ASP A 186 3.39 9.33 -22.95
N ARG A 187 2.98 8.11 -23.28
CA ARG A 187 1.57 7.80 -23.60
C ARG A 187 0.85 7.15 -22.43
N SER A 188 -0.34 7.65 -22.13
CA SER A 188 -1.24 7.10 -21.11
C SER A 188 -1.92 5.77 -21.50
N SER A 189 -1.71 5.29 -22.72
CA SER A 189 -2.29 4.05 -23.25
C SER A 189 -1.60 3.60 -24.55
N PRO A 190 -1.72 2.32 -24.94
CA PRO A 190 -1.33 1.82 -26.25
C PRO A 190 -2.02 2.53 -27.41
N LYS A 191 -1.32 2.70 -28.55
CA LYS A 191 -1.88 3.30 -29.77
C LYS A 191 -2.99 2.45 -30.41
N TYR A 192 -2.88 1.13 -30.29
CA TYR A 192 -3.82 0.16 -30.83
C TYR A 192 -4.21 -0.82 -29.72
N ALA A 193 -5.50 -0.99 -29.46
CA ALA A 193 -5.98 -1.79 -28.33
C ALA A 193 -5.85 -3.31 -28.54
N ILE A 194 -5.78 -3.78 -29.80
CA ILE A 194 -5.83 -5.21 -30.14
C ILE A 194 -4.57 -5.97 -29.67
N GLY A 195 -3.37 -5.42 -29.92
CA GLY A 195 -2.11 -6.07 -29.55
C GLY A 195 -1.98 -6.34 -28.04
N PRO A 196 -2.17 -5.32 -27.18
CA PRO A 196 -2.17 -5.48 -25.72
C PRO A 196 -3.26 -6.45 -25.22
N MET A 197 -4.47 -6.44 -25.80
CA MET A 197 -5.52 -7.39 -25.41
C MET A 197 -5.16 -8.84 -25.74
N ILE A 198 -4.47 -9.09 -26.86
CA ILE A 198 -3.96 -10.42 -27.24
C ILE A 198 -2.80 -10.81 -26.32
N GLN A 199 -1.83 -9.91 -26.09
CA GLN A 199 -0.72 -10.18 -25.17
C GLN A 199 -1.21 -10.45 -23.74
N GLU A 200 -2.26 -9.76 -23.29
CA GLU A 200 -2.91 -9.97 -21.99
C GLU A 200 -3.65 -11.32 -21.95
N ALA A 201 -4.44 -11.64 -22.98
CA ALA A 201 -5.19 -12.90 -23.08
C ALA A 201 -4.30 -14.16 -23.11
N PHE A 202 -3.06 -14.04 -23.57
CA PHE A 202 -2.09 -15.13 -23.63
C PHE A 202 -0.92 -15.01 -22.64
N GLY A 203 -0.92 -14.01 -21.75
CA GLY A 203 0.15 -13.84 -20.75
C GLY A 203 1.53 -13.54 -21.36
N PHE A 204 1.60 -12.85 -22.48
CA PHE A 204 2.86 -12.52 -23.18
C PHE A 204 3.44 -11.14 -22.80
N THR A 205 3.19 -10.64 -21.59
CA THR A 205 3.81 -9.39 -21.14
C THR A 205 5.29 -9.61 -20.82
N ASN A 206 6.16 -8.82 -21.46
CA ASN A 206 7.60 -8.78 -21.21
C ASN A 206 8.09 -7.33 -21.17
N ASP A 207 9.31 -7.15 -20.69
CA ASP A 207 10.02 -5.88 -20.52
C ASP A 207 10.56 -5.27 -21.83
N VAL A 208 10.59 -6.05 -22.91
CA VAL A 208 11.03 -5.61 -24.25
C VAL A 208 9.90 -4.99 -25.10
N ASN A 209 8.68 -4.92 -24.57
CA ASN A 209 7.55 -4.30 -25.27
C ASN A 209 7.56 -2.76 -25.12
N PRO A 210 7.04 -2.01 -26.11
CA PRO A 210 6.89 -0.54 -26.01
C PRO A 210 5.86 -0.10 -24.96
N TYR A 211 5.06 -1.03 -24.44
CA TYR A 211 4.07 -0.80 -23.40
C TYR A 211 4.23 -1.85 -22.30
N ILE A 212 3.95 -1.45 -21.07
CA ILE A 212 3.99 -2.28 -19.88
C ILE A 212 2.59 -2.37 -19.26
N TYR A 213 2.36 -3.49 -18.57
CA TYR A 213 1.13 -3.73 -17.84
C TYR A 213 1.36 -3.57 -16.35
N LEU A 214 0.65 -2.65 -15.74
CA LEU A 214 0.73 -2.34 -14.31
C LEU A 214 -0.52 -2.83 -13.58
N SER A 215 -0.37 -3.25 -12.33
CA SER A 215 -1.47 -3.70 -11.47
C SER A 215 -1.25 -3.31 -10.01
N ASP A 216 -2.16 -3.76 -9.14
CA ASP A 216 -2.10 -3.58 -7.69
C ASP A 216 -0.69 -3.80 -7.11
N GLY A 217 -0.25 -2.89 -6.25
CA GLY A 217 1.07 -2.94 -5.61
C GLY A 217 1.27 -4.20 -4.76
N GLY A 218 0.18 -4.71 -4.16
CA GLY A 218 0.15 -5.94 -3.39
C GLY A 218 0.49 -7.20 -4.18
N HIS A 219 0.37 -7.17 -5.52
CA HIS A 219 0.85 -8.28 -6.36
C HIS A 219 2.38 -8.45 -6.32
N PHE A 220 3.11 -7.39 -5.97
CA PHE A 220 4.54 -7.47 -5.66
C PHE A 220 4.78 -7.44 -4.14
N GLU A 221 4.41 -6.36 -3.47
CA GLU A 221 4.68 -6.14 -2.05
C GLU A 221 3.70 -5.09 -1.49
N ASN A 222 2.83 -5.50 -0.56
CA ASN A 222 1.65 -4.75 -0.14
C ASN A 222 1.94 -3.58 0.81
N LEU A 223 3.07 -3.59 1.51
CA LEU A 223 3.42 -2.65 2.58
C LEU A 223 4.20 -1.43 2.08
N GLY A 224 4.74 -1.47 0.86
CA GLY A 224 5.62 -0.44 0.31
C GLY A 224 6.99 -0.35 1.01
N LEU A 225 7.28 -1.27 1.93
CA LEU A 225 8.54 -1.35 2.68
C LEU A 225 9.73 -1.58 1.74
N TYR A 226 9.55 -2.40 0.71
CA TYR A 226 10.62 -2.74 -0.23
C TYR A 226 11.25 -1.50 -0.87
N GLU A 227 10.41 -0.58 -1.36
CA GLU A 227 10.88 0.64 -2.03
C GLU A 227 11.53 1.64 -1.08
N MET A 228 11.14 1.65 0.20
CA MET A 228 11.79 2.48 1.21
C MET A 228 13.19 1.95 1.54
N VAL A 229 13.34 0.63 1.65
CA VAL A 229 14.64 0.00 1.88
C VAL A 229 15.55 0.15 0.67
N LEU A 230 15.02 0.00 -0.55
CA LEU A 230 15.77 0.25 -1.79
C LEU A 230 16.33 1.69 -1.86
N ARG A 231 15.67 2.66 -1.23
CA ARG A 231 16.11 4.06 -1.13
C ARG A 231 16.98 4.35 0.09
N HIS A 232 17.36 3.32 0.85
CA HIS A 232 18.15 3.41 2.07
C HIS A 232 17.53 4.38 3.10
N CYS A 233 16.19 4.42 3.17
CA CYS A 233 15.49 5.21 4.17
C CYS A 233 15.92 4.74 5.57
N ARG A 234 16.58 5.62 6.33
CA ARG A 234 17.11 5.31 7.66
C ARG A 234 16.01 5.08 8.70
N PHE A 235 14.93 5.87 8.63
CA PHE A 235 13.83 5.80 9.59
C PHE A 235 12.54 5.48 8.84
N ILE A 236 11.96 4.33 9.12
CA ILE A 236 10.73 3.87 8.48
C ILE A 236 9.66 3.67 9.56
N VAL A 237 8.58 4.43 9.46
CA VAL A 237 7.33 4.16 10.19
C VAL A 237 6.40 3.48 9.20
N LEU A 238 6.15 2.19 9.42
CA LEU A 238 5.34 1.35 8.57
C LEU A 238 3.98 1.10 9.25
N ILE A 239 2.91 1.50 8.58
CA ILE A 239 1.53 1.24 9.01
C ILE A 239 0.98 0.13 8.13
N ASP A 240 0.74 -1.04 8.73
CA ASP A 240 0.12 -2.18 8.06
C ASP A 240 -1.39 -2.17 8.32
N ALA A 241 -2.13 -1.62 7.35
CA ALA A 241 -3.59 -1.66 7.31
C ALA A 241 -4.14 -2.85 6.50
N GLY A 242 -3.30 -3.86 6.21
CA GLY A 242 -3.70 -5.09 5.54
C GLY A 242 -4.57 -5.98 6.43
N ARG A 243 -5.52 -6.66 5.78
CA ARG A 243 -6.39 -7.64 6.46
C ARG A 243 -5.57 -8.83 6.92
N ASP A 244 -5.55 -9.05 8.23
CA ASP A 244 -4.84 -10.16 8.85
C ASP A 244 -5.56 -10.58 10.16
N PRO A 245 -6.73 -11.24 10.04
CA PRO A 245 -7.59 -11.56 11.20
C PRO A 245 -6.92 -12.48 12.22
N ASP A 246 -5.82 -13.12 11.82
CA ASP A 246 -5.05 -14.07 12.60
C ASP A 246 -3.71 -13.49 13.09
N CYS A 247 -3.38 -12.25 12.72
CA CYS A 247 -2.05 -11.66 12.97
C CYS A 247 -0.93 -12.64 12.57
N ALA A 248 -1.03 -13.23 11.38
CA ALA A 248 -0.03 -14.13 10.83
C ALA A 248 1.17 -13.36 10.23
N PHE A 249 1.02 -12.07 9.96
CA PHE A 249 2.04 -11.17 9.42
C PHE A 249 2.61 -11.64 8.07
N GLU A 250 1.76 -12.21 7.21
CA GLU A 250 2.19 -12.76 5.92
C GLU A 250 2.80 -11.69 5.02
N ASP A 251 2.15 -10.53 4.88
CA ASP A 251 2.66 -9.40 4.10
C ASP A 251 4.03 -8.92 4.60
N LEU A 252 4.19 -8.81 5.92
CA LEU A 252 5.45 -8.40 6.55
C LEU A 252 6.56 -9.43 6.32
N GLY A 253 6.26 -10.71 6.52
CA GLY A 253 7.18 -11.81 6.26
C GLY A 253 7.59 -11.86 4.78
N ASN A 254 6.65 -11.62 3.87
CA ASN A 254 6.88 -11.56 2.44
C ASN A 254 7.80 -10.39 2.06
N ALA A 255 7.53 -9.18 2.56
CA ALA A 255 8.35 -7.99 2.35
C ALA A 255 9.79 -8.18 2.85
N ILE A 256 9.97 -8.66 4.09
CA ILE A 256 11.29 -8.93 4.68
C ILE A 256 12.06 -9.97 3.87
N ARG A 257 11.38 -11.02 3.39
CA ARG A 257 11.99 -12.07 2.56
C ARG A 257 12.45 -11.50 1.21
N LYS A 258 11.62 -10.70 0.54
CA LYS A 258 11.98 -10.05 -0.73
C LYS A 258 13.16 -9.09 -0.56
N VAL A 259 13.12 -8.21 0.44
CA VAL A 259 14.23 -7.29 0.79
C VAL A 259 15.53 -8.06 1.00
N ARG A 260 15.49 -9.18 1.75
CA ARG A 260 16.67 -9.99 2.00
C ARG A 260 17.25 -10.63 0.74
N ILE A 261 16.38 -11.22 -0.10
CA ILE A 261 16.81 -11.95 -1.29
C ILE A 261 17.31 -10.98 -2.36
N ASP A 262 16.62 -9.86 -2.56
CA ASP A 262 16.84 -8.98 -3.71
C ASP A 262 17.85 -7.86 -3.42
N LEU A 263 17.83 -7.33 -2.19
CA LEU A 263 18.68 -6.21 -1.78
C LEU A 263 19.83 -6.64 -0.86
N GLY A 264 19.84 -7.89 -0.38
CA GLY A 264 20.83 -8.37 0.59
C GLY A 264 20.71 -7.73 1.98
N VAL A 265 19.66 -6.94 2.25
CA VAL A 265 19.45 -6.23 3.52
C VAL A 265 18.70 -7.14 4.51
N GLN A 266 19.19 -7.22 5.75
CA GLN A 266 18.48 -7.94 6.81
C GLN A 266 17.63 -6.97 7.64
N ILE A 267 16.37 -7.34 7.84
CA ILE A 267 15.47 -6.66 8.78
C ILE A 267 15.22 -7.61 9.95
N ASN A 268 15.54 -7.16 11.17
CA ASN A 268 15.34 -7.91 12.40
C ASN A 268 14.33 -7.17 13.27
N LEU A 269 13.16 -7.77 13.47
CA LEU A 269 12.14 -7.27 14.40
C LEU A 269 12.40 -7.81 15.80
N GLN A 270 12.13 -6.99 16.82
CA GLN A 270 12.00 -7.42 18.20
C GLN A 270 10.74 -8.28 18.38
N LYS A 271 10.47 -8.74 19.61
CA LYS A 271 9.28 -9.55 19.92
C LYS A 271 8.01 -8.80 19.48
N VAL A 272 7.32 -9.33 18.47
CA VAL A 272 6.03 -8.82 18.00
C VAL A 272 4.95 -9.26 19.00
N ARG A 273 4.32 -8.29 19.66
CA ARG A 273 3.25 -8.50 20.66
C ARG A 273 1.90 -7.97 20.17
N ILE A 274 1.67 -8.11 18.88
CA ILE A 274 0.43 -7.71 18.22
C ILE A 274 -0.36 -9.00 18.02
N TYR A 275 -1.60 -9.03 18.49
CA TYR A 275 -2.41 -10.25 18.50
C TYR A 275 -3.79 -9.98 17.94
N SER A 276 -4.37 -11.00 17.31
CA SER A 276 -5.80 -11.02 17.04
C SER A 276 -6.58 -11.36 18.31
N ASN A 277 -7.86 -11.01 18.33
CA ASN A 277 -8.78 -11.38 19.41
C ASN A 277 -8.81 -12.89 19.69
N THR A 278 -8.55 -13.73 18.68
CA THR A 278 -8.64 -15.19 18.77
C THR A 278 -7.34 -15.86 19.24
N ARG A 279 -6.18 -15.20 19.07
CA ARG A 279 -4.87 -15.81 19.37
C ARG A 279 -4.21 -15.25 20.63
N ARG A 280 -4.78 -14.21 21.22
CA ARG A 280 -4.25 -13.60 22.44
C ARG A 280 -4.33 -14.59 23.61
N LYS A 281 -3.21 -14.75 24.32
CA LYS A 281 -3.17 -15.46 25.60
C LYS A 281 -3.46 -14.48 26.75
N PRO A 282 -4.09 -14.94 27.85
CA PRO A 282 -4.44 -14.07 28.98
C PRO A 282 -3.26 -13.38 29.65
N ASP A 283 -2.06 -13.97 29.59
CA ASP A 283 -0.84 -13.47 30.21
C ASP A 283 -0.02 -12.51 29.31
N GLU A 284 -0.42 -12.35 28.06
CA GLU A 284 0.27 -11.47 27.11
C GLU A 284 -0.39 -10.09 27.06
N ILE A 285 0.43 -9.06 27.30
CA ILE A 285 0.02 -7.67 27.15
C ILE A 285 0.14 -7.30 25.67
N PRO A 286 -0.98 -7.06 24.98
CA PRO A 286 -0.97 -6.70 23.57
C PRO A 286 -0.37 -5.30 23.39
N LYS A 287 0.20 -5.07 22.22
CA LYS A 287 0.76 -3.80 21.78
C LYS A 287 0.30 -3.53 20.35
N TYR A 288 0.26 -2.26 19.98
CA TYR A 288 -0.08 -1.84 18.61
C TYR A 288 1.10 -1.84 17.64
N CYS A 289 2.32 -2.06 18.14
CA CYS A 289 3.52 -1.92 17.33
C CYS A 289 4.65 -2.89 17.71
N ALA A 290 5.66 -2.94 16.85
CA ALA A 290 6.95 -3.57 17.07
C ALA A 290 8.07 -2.70 16.49
N ILE A 291 9.27 -2.79 17.05
CA ILE A 291 10.47 -2.10 16.54
C ILE A 291 11.40 -3.13 15.89
N GLY A 292 12.11 -2.73 14.84
CA GLY A 292 13.19 -3.51 14.24
C GLY A 292 14.35 -2.65 13.74
N SER A 293 15.46 -3.32 13.44
CA SER A 293 16.65 -2.75 12.82
C SER A 293 16.77 -3.18 11.35
N ILE A 294 17.23 -2.27 10.49
CA ILE A 294 17.48 -2.51 9.06
C ILE A 294 19.00 -2.45 8.84
N GLY A 295 19.60 -3.57 8.46
CA GLY A 295 21.05 -3.73 8.41
C GLY A 295 21.72 -3.17 7.15
N TYR A 296 21.65 -1.84 6.92
CA TYR A 296 22.37 -1.18 5.82
C TYR A 296 23.90 -1.26 5.98
N GLY A 297 24.39 -1.18 7.22
CA GLY A 297 25.82 -1.17 7.54
C GLY A 297 26.59 -2.45 7.15
N ARG A 298 25.85 -3.51 6.81
CA ARG A 298 26.43 -4.77 6.30
C ARG A 298 26.75 -4.73 4.82
N LEU A 299 26.10 -3.84 4.05
CA LEU A 299 26.38 -3.61 2.64
C LEU A 299 27.47 -2.55 2.48
N ASP A 300 27.37 -1.47 3.26
CA ASP A 300 28.38 -0.41 3.33
C ASP A 300 28.64 -0.08 4.80
N LYS A 301 29.86 -0.39 5.30
CA LYS A 301 30.25 -0.14 6.70
C LYS A 301 30.21 1.35 7.09
N SER A 302 30.18 2.26 6.11
CA SER A 302 30.08 3.70 6.35
C SER A 302 28.64 4.16 6.57
N GLU A 303 27.64 3.34 6.23
CA GLU A 303 26.23 3.66 6.42
C GLU A 303 25.71 3.17 7.78
N PRO A 304 25.00 4.03 8.55
CA PRO A 304 24.36 3.59 9.77
C PRO A 304 23.18 2.67 9.48
N ASP A 305 22.97 1.68 10.34
CA ASP A 305 21.77 0.84 10.29
C ASP A 305 20.49 1.70 10.42
N GLY A 306 19.47 1.28 9.68
CA GLY A 306 18.14 1.86 9.73
C GLY A 306 17.29 1.28 10.84
N MET A 307 16.11 1.87 10.99
CA MET A 307 15.16 1.57 12.03
C MET A 307 13.76 1.47 11.45
N LEU A 308 13.03 0.45 11.89
CA LEU A 308 11.66 0.17 11.49
C LEU A 308 10.75 0.24 12.72
N ILE A 309 9.71 1.07 12.66
CA ILE A 309 8.57 1.01 13.57
C ILE A 309 7.43 0.41 12.76
N TYR A 310 7.02 -0.81 13.10
CA TYR A 310 5.89 -1.49 12.48
C TYR A 310 4.65 -1.29 13.36
N ILE A 311 3.59 -0.72 12.79
CA ILE A 311 2.32 -0.43 13.47
C ILE A 311 1.24 -1.24 12.76
N LYS A 312 0.40 -1.94 13.52
CA LYS A 312 -0.74 -2.67 12.99
C LYS A 312 -1.97 -2.40 13.86
N PRO A 313 -3.11 -2.04 13.28
CA PRO A 313 -4.36 -1.97 14.02
C PRO A 313 -4.67 -3.31 14.69
N ALA A 314 -4.90 -3.26 15.99
CA ALA A 314 -5.28 -4.39 16.83
C ALA A 314 -6.19 -3.87 17.94
N LEU A 315 -6.69 -4.74 18.80
CA LEU A 315 -7.43 -4.35 20.01
C LEU A 315 -6.62 -4.73 21.25
N CYS A 316 -6.30 -3.75 22.08
CA CYS A 316 -5.53 -3.86 23.31
C CYS A 316 -6.36 -3.68 24.59
N GLU A 317 -7.69 -3.51 24.48
CA GLU A 317 -8.64 -3.31 25.59
C GLU A 317 -8.54 -1.95 26.30
N ASP A 318 -7.87 -0.98 25.67
CA ASP A 318 -7.81 0.41 26.13
C ASP A 318 -8.44 1.37 25.11
N GLU A 319 -9.16 0.86 24.11
CA GLU A 319 -9.81 1.64 23.07
C GLU A 319 -10.93 2.54 23.61
N PRO A 320 -11.22 3.67 22.92
CA PRO A 320 -12.42 4.47 23.16
C PRO A 320 -13.71 3.63 23.16
N THR A 321 -14.68 4.03 23.98
CA THR A 321 -15.92 3.26 24.22
C THR A 321 -16.73 2.97 22.96
N ASP A 322 -16.75 3.90 22.01
CA ASP A 322 -17.42 3.76 20.72
C ASP A 322 -16.73 2.72 19.82
N VAL A 323 -15.40 2.75 19.76
CA VAL A 323 -14.58 1.75 19.05
C VAL A 323 -14.75 0.36 19.68
N TYR A 324 -14.71 0.28 21.01
CA TYR A 324 -14.97 -0.96 21.73
C TYR A 324 -16.36 -1.51 21.41
N ASN A 325 -17.40 -0.67 21.47
CA ASN A 325 -18.76 -1.08 21.14
C ASN A 325 -18.87 -1.58 19.70
N TYR A 326 -18.27 -0.87 18.74
CA TYR A 326 -18.24 -1.30 17.34
C TYR A 326 -17.57 -2.67 17.18
N ALA A 327 -16.44 -2.91 17.85
CA ALA A 327 -15.73 -4.19 17.83
C ALA A 327 -16.56 -5.35 18.40
N GLN A 328 -17.36 -5.10 19.45
CA GLN A 328 -18.24 -6.13 20.02
C GLN A 328 -19.36 -6.57 19.06
N VAL A 329 -19.85 -5.65 18.24
CA VAL A 329 -20.92 -5.93 17.26
C VAL A 329 -20.36 -6.46 15.94
N ASN A 330 -19.09 -6.18 15.62
CA ASN A 330 -18.43 -6.54 14.37
C ASN A 330 -17.16 -7.36 14.62
N PRO A 331 -17.25 -8.70 14.76
CA PRO A 331 -16.12 -9.56 15.13
C PRO A 331 -14.94 -9.55 14.12
N GLY A 332 -15.18 -9.08 12.89
CA GLY A 332 -14.14 -8.92 11.89
C GLY A 332 -13.24 -7.71 12.14
N PHE A 333 -13.67 -6.71 12.91
CA PHE A 333 -12.92 -5.49 13.16
C PHE A 333 -11.68 -5.76 14.05
N PRO A 334 -10.50 -5.15 13.79
CA PRO A 334 -10.17 -4.20 12.71
C PRO A 334 -9.57 -4.86 11.45
N HIS A 335 -9.94 -6.11 11.15
CA HIS A 335 -9.46 -6.90 10.02
C HIS A 335 -10.61 -7.38 9.13
N GLU A 336 -11.60 -6.51 8.90
CA GLU A 336 -12.75 -6.84 8.08
C GLU A 336 -12.34 -7.16 6.63
N SER A 337 -13.23 -7.85 5.92
CA SER A 337 -12.94 -8.34 4.57
C SER A 337 -12.72 -7.18 3.60
N THR A 338 -11.61 -7.21 2.86
CA THR A 338 -11.31 -6.25 1.78
C THR A 338 -12.24 -6.39 0.57
N ASN A 339 -13.09 -7.43 0.54
CA ASN A 339 -14.17 -7.57 -0.45
C ASN A 339 -15.28 -6.54 -0.22
N ASP A 340 -15.45 -6.06 1.02
CA ASP A 340 -16.32 -4.92 1.28
C ASP A 340 -15.53 -3.63 1.07
N GLN A 341 -15.94 -2.87 0.06
CA GLN A 341 -15.32 -1.58 -0.25
C GLN A 341 -16.23 -0.41 0.17
N TRP A 342 -17.47 -0.65 0.61
CA TRP A 342 -18.47 0.38 0.89
C TRP A 342 -18.70 0.53 2.39
N PHE A 343 -17.81 1.27 3.02
CA PHE A 343 -17.91 1.50 4.46
C PHE A 343 -19.13 2.33 4.82
N SER A 344 -19.81 1.92 5.91
CA SER A 344 -20.76 2.79 6.59
C SER A 344 -20.03 3.92 7.30
N GLU A 345 -20.77 4.96 7.71
CA GLU A 345 -20.22 6.04 8.54
C GLU A 345 -19.60 5.50 9.84
N SER A 346 -20.32 4.59 10.53
CA SER A 346 -19.83 3.98 11.77
C SER A 346 -18.56 3.16 11.58
N GLN A 347 -18.45 2.40 10.48
CA GLN A 347 -17.26 1.64 10.15
C GLN A 347 -16.07 2.55 9.89
N PHE A 348 -16.25 3.54 9.01
CA PHE A 348 -15.19 4.49 8.67
C PHE A 348 -14.70 5.26 9.90
N GLU A 349 -15.62 5.79 10.71
CA GLU A 349 -15.28 6.53 11.91
C GLU A 349 -14.60 5.65 12.96
N SER A 350 -15.00 4.38 13.10
CA SER A 350 -14.35 3.44 14.02
C SER A 350 -12.90 3.15 13.62
N TYR A 351 -12.61 2.96 12.32
CA TYR A 351 -11.23 2.83 11.83
C TYR A 351 -10.42 4.12 12.04
N ARG A 352 -11.02 5.28 11.76
CA ARG A 352 -10.38 6.60 11.95
C ARG A 352 -10.03 6.82 13.42
N MET A 353 -10.97 6.54 14.33
CA MET A 353 -10.81 6.71 15.76
C MET A 353 -9.78 5.73 16.33
N LEU A 354 -9.83 4.45 15.94
CA LEU A 354 -8.82 3.47 16.32
C LEU A 354 -7.42 3.91 15.86
N GLY A 355 -7.30 4.41 14.62
CA GLY A 355 -6.04 4.95 14.12
C GLY A 355 -5.51 6.14 14.94
N SER A 356 -6.39 7.07 15.32
CA SER A 356 -6.03 8.21 16.19
C SER A 356 -5.55 7.72 17.56
N HIS A 357 -6.34 6.85 18.20
CA HIS A 357 -6.03 6.26 19.50
C HIS A 357 -4.67 5.58 19.50
N ILE A 358 -4.38 4.73 18.50
CA ILE A 358 -3.08 4.06 18.38
C ILE A 358 -1.93 5.07 18.35
N ILE A 359 -2.02 6.10 17.52
CA ILE A 359 -0.95 7.09 17.40
C ILE A 359 -0.83 7.93 18.69
N GLU A 360 -1.93 8.27 19.34
CA GLU A 360 -1.93 8.96 20.64
C GLU A 360 -1.22 8.12 21.72
N GLN A 361 -1.53 6.83 21.81
CA GLN A 361 -0.86 5.89 22.72
C GLN A 361 0.66 5.79 22.45
N LEU A 362 1.05 5.78 21.18
CA LEU A 362 2.46 5.71 20.79
C LEU A 362 3.22 7.02 21.03
N CYS A 363 2.56 8.17 20.91
CA CYS A 363 3.14 9.49 21.18
C CYS A 363 3.27 9.77 22.68
N GLY A 364 2.32 9.29 23.49
CA GLY A 364 2.25 9.54 24.94
C GLY A 364 1.74 10.95 25.28
N GLU A 365 1.32 11.14 26.54
CA GLU A 365 0.73 12.39 27.03
C GLU A 365 1.69 13.59 26.98
N ASP A 366 2.99 13.34 27.10
CA ASP A 366 4.04 14.37 27.13
C ASP A 366 4.51 14.80 25.73
N TRP A 367 3.94 14.23 24.65
CA TRP A 367 4.34 14.52 23.27
C TRP A 367 4.34 16.01 22.94
N HIS A 368 3.22 16.72 23.17
CA HIS A 368 3.12 18.13 22.80
C HIS A 368 4.08 19.03 23.56
N GLN A 369 4.37 18.69 24.83
CA GLN A 369 5.34 19.42 25.66
C GLN A 369 6.78 19.18 25.17
N GLN A 370 7.11 17.92 24.87
CA GLN A 370 8.45 17.55 24.40
C GLN A 370 8.69 18.00 22.97
N ALA A 371 7.74 17.83 22.05
CA ALA A 371 7.90 18.16 20.64
C ALA A 371 8.16 19.65 20.39
N GLY A 372 7.69 20.54 21.27
CA GLY A 372 7.96 21.98 21.20
C GLY A 372 9.36 22.39 21.69
N THR A 373 9.99 21.57 22.54
CA THR A 373 11.30 21.84 23.15
C THR A 373 12.41 20.91 22.64
N TRP A 374 12.05 19.92 21.81
CA TRP A 374 12.95 18.90 21.28
C TRP A 374 13.92 19.48 20.25
N THR A 375 15.21 19.29 20.49
CA THR A 375 16.28 19.80 19.62
C THR A 375 16.71 18.82 18.53
N GLY A 376 16.25 17.56 18.57
CA GLY A 376 16.52 16.54 17.56
C GLY A 376 15.42 16.41 16.50
N SER A 377 15.45 15.34 15.70
CA SER A 377 14.36 15.04 14.77
C SER A 377 13.09 14.63 15.53
N LYS A 378 11.92 15.08 15.07
CA LYS A 378 10.63 14.61 15.61
C LYS A 378 10.45 13.09 15.45
N LEU A 379 11.10 12.48 14.46
CA LEU A 379 11.11 11.01 14.30
C LEU A 379 11.93 10.32 15.41
N ASP A 380 13.03 10.94 15.86
CA ASP A 380 13.81 10.41 16.99
C ASP A 380 13.00 10.48 18.29
N LEU A 381 12.26 11.58 18.49
CA LEU A 381 11.34 11.72 19.61
C LEU A 381 10.23 10.66 19.54
N PHE A 382 9.63 10.48 18.36
CA PHE A 382 8.59 9.47 18.16
C PHE A 382 9.10 8.07 18.49
N HIS A 383 10.29 7.71 18.00
CA HIS A 383 10.91 6.44 18.33
C HIS A 383 11.12 6.25 19.84
N ARG A 384 11.59 7.27 20.56
CA ARG A 384 11.74 7.22 22.03
C ARG A 384 10.40 6.98 22.72
N GLN A 385 9.33 7.61 22.24
CA GLN A 385 7.99 7.42 22.80
C GLN A 385 7.47 6.00 22.55
N VAL A 386 7.66 5.48 21.33
CA VAL A 386 7.34 4.08 21.02
C VAL A 386 8.13 3.10 21.91
N GLN A 387 9.41 3.36 22.19
CA GLN A 387 10.20 2.53 23.10
C GLN A 387 9.65 2.57 24.53
N LYS A 388 9.27 3.75 25.05
CA LYS A 388 8.60 3.87 26.35
C LYS A 388 7.29 3.07 26.36
N TYR A 389 6.45 3.23 25.34
CA TYR A 389 5.18 2.50 25.20
C TYR A 389 5.38 0.97 25.23
N LEU A 390 6.39 0.46 24.51
CA LEU A 390 6.70 -0.97 24.50
C LEU A 390 7.23 -1.48 25.86
N ALA A 391 7.87 -0.63 26.64
CA ALA A 391 8.35 -0.96 27.99
C ALA A 391 7.22 -1.00 29.04
N LEU A 392 6.11 -0.27 28.83
CA LEU A 392 4.96 -0.29 29.75
C LEU A 392 4.39 -1.72 29.86
N GLY A 393 4.27 -2.21 31.09
CA GLY A 393 3.74 -3.55 31.39
C GLY A 393 4.73 -4.72 31.18
N ALA A 394 5.97 -4.47 30.70
CA ALA A 394 6.99 -5.50 30.77
C ALA A 394 7.31 -5.78 32.24
N LYS A 395 6.97 -6.97 32.76
CA LYS A 395 7.52 -7.42 34.06
C LYS A 395 9.04 -7.23 33.98
N PRO A 396 9.67 -6.51 34.93
CA PRO A 396 11.11 -6.41 34.95
C PRO A 396 11.66 -7.84 34.99
N MET A 397 12.57 -8.14 34.07
CA MET A 397 13.23 -9.43 34.00
C MET A 397 14.13 -9.51 35.24
N SER A 398 13.57 -9.97 36.36
CA SER A 398 14.28 -10.11 37.63
C SER A 398 15.30 -11.23 37.48
N SER A 399 16.56 -10.85 37.37
CA SER A 399 17.67 -11.70 37.78
C SER A 399 17.55 -12.03 39.27
N GLY A 400 17.56 -13.32 39.60
CA GLY A 400 17.99 -13.79 40.91
C GLY A 400 16.90 -14.07 41.95
N ASP A 401 16.95 -15.32 42.40
CA ASP A 401 16.63 -15.83 43.74
C ASP A 401 15.17 -16.04 44.13
N GLY A 402 14.81 -17.33 44.06
CA GLY A 402 13.61 -17.85 44.66
C GLY A 402 13.63 -17.77 46.17
N LYS A 403 12.46 -17.52 46.74
CA LYS A 403 11.94 -18.19 47.94
C LYS A 403 10.43 -18.06 47.92
N ALA A 404 9.77 -19.21 47.78
CA ALA A 404 8.35 -19.34 48.00
C ALA A 404 8.04 -19.02 49.46
N VAL A 405 7.06 -18.16 49.69
CA VAL A 405 6.37 -18.06 50.98
C VAL A 405 4.90 -18.32 50.70
N SER A 406 4.46 -19.48 51.18
CA SER A 406 3.08 -19.91 51.25
C SER A 406 2.36 -19.18 52.38
N GLU A 407 1.30 -18.45 52.08
CA GLU A 407 0.31 -18.06 53.10
C GLU A 407 -1.08 -18.50 52.65
N SER A 408 -1.59 -19.48 53.39
CA SER A 408 -2.94 -20.00 53.36
C SER A 408 -3.92 -19.03 54.03
N LEU A 409 -4.99 -18.65 53.34
CA LEU A 409 -6.13 -17.94 53.92
C LEU A 409 -7.06 -18.92 54.65
N PRO A 410 -7.50 -18.64 55.90
CA PRO A 410 -8.50 -19.45 56.57
C PRO A 410 -9.92 -19.09 56.13
N VAL A 411 -10.71 -20.12 55.87
CA VAL A 411 -12.15 -20.07 55.62
C VAL A 411 -12.89 -19.95 56.95
N SER A 412 -13.77 -18.96 57.10
CA SER A 412 -14.75 -18.93 58.18
C SER A 412 -16.11 -18.40 57.69
N GLY A 413 -17.07 -19.31 57.48
CA GLY A 413 -18.50 -19.05 57.73
C GLY A 413 -18.76 -19.23 59.23
N PRO A 414 -19.88 -18.71 59.80
CA PRO A 414 -21.24 -19.18 59.57
C PRO A 414 -22.25 -18.00 59.52
N GLY A 415 -23.58 -18.10 59.39
CA GLY A 415 -24.54 -19.19 59.46
C GLY A 415 -25.95 -18.60 59.25
N VAL A 416 -26.86 -19.47 58.86
CA VAL A 416 -28.28 -19.22 58.59
C VAL A 416 -29.04 -18.81 59.85
N ARG A 417 -29.87 -17.77 59.74
CA ARG A 417 -31.29 -17.77 60.15
C ARG A 417 -32.10 -16.81 59.30
#